data_AF-A0A2N3B6B0-F1
#
_entry.id   AF-A0A2N3B6B0-F1
#
_cell.length_a   1.000
_cell.length_b   1.000
_cell.length_c   1.000
_cell.angle_alpha   90.00
_cell.angle_beta   90.00
_cell.angle_gamma   90.00
#
_symmetry.space_group_name_H-M   'P 1'
#
loop_
_entity.id
_entity.type
_entity.pdbx_description
1 polymer ?
#
loop_
_entity_poly.entity_id
_entity_poly.type
_entity_poly.pdbx_seq_one_letter_code
_entity_poly.pdbx_strand_id
1 'polypeptide(L)' 'MIAALVIAVLLVVGVDRFFGHSTIAFAAAIVLLLIANAPMLRFNCPQCGKNAFFRGILVVLWPNRNCTRCGHDLDT' A
#
# COMPACT_ATOMS: atom_id res chain seq x y z
N MET A 1 -5.30 -3.85 5.12
CA MET A 1 -4.35 -2.72 5.32
C MET A 1 -4.03 -2.48 6.78
N ILE A 2 -5.01 -2.12 7.62
CA ILE A 2 -4.78 -1.83 9.05
C ILE A 2 -4.13 -3.02 9.79
N ALA A 3 -4.60 -4.24 9.55
CA ALA A 3 -4.02 -5.44 10.19
C ALA A 3 -2.54 -5.66 9.87
N ALA A 4 -2.12 -5.49 8.61
CA ALA A 4 -0.71 -5.63 8.21
C ALA A 4 0.18 -4.56 8.85
N LEU A 5 -0.35 -3.35 9.00
CA LEU A 5 0.33 -2.23 9.65
C LEU A 5 0.52 -2.50 11.14
N VAL A 6 -0.52 -2.99 11.82
CA VAL A 6 -0.44 -3.41 13.23
C VAL A 6 0.59 -4.52 13.42
N ILE A 7 0.59 -5.55 12.56
CA ILE A 7 1.57 -6.65 12.62
C ILE A 7 3.00 -6.14 12.45
N ALA A 8 3.23 -5.27 11.45
CA ALA A 8 4.55 -4.69 11.20
C ALA A 8 5.05 -3.86 12.40
N VAL A 9 4.18 -3.06 13.02
CA VAL A 9 4.51 -2.28 14.21
C VAL A 9 4.82 -3.20 15.39
N LEU A 10 4.01 -4.23 15.65
CA LEU A 10 4.25 -5.19 16.72
C LEU A 10 5.57 -5.94 16.55
N LEU A 11 5.92 -6.32 15.32
CA LEU A 11 7.21 -6.96 15.01
C LEU A 11 8.38 -6.04 15.37
N VAL A 12 8.34 -4.78 14.91
CA VAL A 12 9.43 -3.82 15.18
C VAL A 12 9.55 -3.56 16.67
N VAL A 13 8.44 -3.26 17.37
CA VAL A 13 8.44 -2.99 18.81
C VAL A 13 8.92 -4.21 19.61
N GLY A 14 8.49 -5.41 19.23
CA GLY A 14 8.93 -6.65 19.86
C GLY A 14 10.42 -6.86 19.69
N VAL A 15 10.94 -6.78 18.46
CA VAL A 15 12.38 -6.98 18.22
C VAL A 15 13.21 -5.92 18.94
N ASP A 16 12.79 -4.66 18.89
CA ASP A 16 13.49 -3.57 19.57
C ASP A 16 13.59 -3.79 21.08
N ARG A 17 12.51 -4.29 21.71
CA ARG A 17 12.48 -4.57 23.14
C ARG A 17 13.27 -5.79 23.56
N PHE A 18 13.36 -6.83 22.74
CA PHE A 18 14.03 -8.08 23.11
C PHE A 18 15.49 -8.18 22.65
N PHE A 19 15.84 -7.53 21.53
CA PHE A 19 17.14 -7.66 20.87
C PHE A 19 17.88 -6.33 20.66
N GLY A 20 17.29 -5.20 21.07
CA GLY A 20 17.83 -3.85 20.84
C GLY A 20 17.56 -3.31 19.44
N HIS A 21 18.04 -2.08 19.16
CA HIS A 21 17.79 -1.38 17.89
C HIS A 21 18.31 -2.19 16.70
N SER A 22 17.39 -2.76 15.91
CA SER A 22 17.72 -3.68 14.83
C SER A 22 17.19 -3.17 13.48
N THR A 23 18.10 -2.67 12.64
CA THR A 23 17.79 -2.17 11.29
C THR A 23 17.20 -3.26 10.38
N ILE A 24 17.53 -4.53 10.64
CA ILE A 24 17.02 -5.69 9.90
C ILE A 24 15.52 -5.88 10.15
N ALA A 25 15.05 -5.71 11.39
CA ALA A 25 13.62 -5.83 11.70
C ALA A 25 12.80 -4.71 11.06
N PHE A 26 13.35 -3.50 11.03
CA PHE A 26 12.76 -2.38 10.28
C PHE A 26 12.67 -2.67 8.78
N ALA A 27 13.76 -3.16 8.18
CA ALA A 27 13.75 -3.53 6.76
C ALA A 27 12.72 -4.62 6.45
N ALA A 28 12.62 -5.65 7.30
CA ALA A 28 11.64 -6.71 7.17
C ALA A 28 10.19 -6.19 7.27
N ALA A 29 9.91 -5.29 8.21
CA ALA A 29 8.60 -4.65 8.36
C ALA A 29 8.22 -3.81 7.14
N ILE A 30 9.16 -3.02 6.58
CA ILE A 30 8.93 -2.25 5.36
C ILE A 30 8.61 -3.19 4.18
N VAL A 31 9.40 -4.25 3.99
CA VAL A 31 9.18 -5.23 2.92
C VAL A 31 7.81 -5.90 3.07
N LEU A 32 7.44 -6.32 4.28
CA LEU A 32 6.14 -6.90 4.58
C LEU A 32 5.00 -5.94 4.18
N LEU A 33 5.13 -4.66 4.53
CA LEU A 33 4.14 -3.65 4.19
C LEU A 33 4.06 -3.40 2.69
N LEU A 34 5.18 -3.35 1.98
CA LEU A 34 5.19 -3.21 0.52
C LEU A 34 4.46 -4.37 -0.15
N ILE A 35 4.74 -5.61 0.26
CA ILE A 35 4.09 -6.81 -0.27
C ILE A 35 2.59 -6.80 0.04
N ALA A 36 2.21 -6.50 1.28
CA ALA A 36 0.81 -6.43 1.70
C ALA A 36 0.02 -5.35 0.94
N ASN A 37 0.68 -4.27 0.50
CA ASN A 37 0.06 -3.20 -0.28
C ASN A 37 0.15 -3.39 -1.80
N ALA A 38 0.98 -4.30 -2.30
CA ALA A 38 1.17 -4.53 -3.75
C ALA A 38 -0.12 -4.77 -4.56
N PRO A 39 -1.18 -5.42 -4.04
CA PRO A 39 -2.43 -5.59 -4.79
C PRO A 39 -3.09 -4.27 -5.23
N MET A 40 -2.86 -3.16 -4.53
CA MET A 40 -3.34 -1.83 -4.94
C MET A 40 -2.83 -1.41 -6.32
N LEU A 41 -1.65 -1.89 -6.72
CA LEU A 41 -1.05 -1.62 -8.03
C LEU A 41 -1.86 -2.24 -9.19
N ARG A 42 -2.76 -3.18 -8.90
CA ARG A 42 -3.61 -3.85 -9.90
C ARG A 42 -4.98 -3.21 -10.08
N PHE A 43 -5.33 -2.22 -9.26
CA PHE A 43 -6.60 -1.51 -9.38
C PHE A 43 -6.58 -0.55 -10.56
N ASN A 44 -6.63 -1.11 -11.76
CA ASN A 44 -6.50 -0.41 -13.04
C ASN A 44 -7.86 -0.27 -13.72
N CYS A 45 -8.05 0.86 -14.40
CA CYS A 45 -9.24 1.08 -15.20
C CYS A 45 -9.33 0.06 -16.34
N PRO A 46 -10.47 -0.63 -16.54
CA PRO A 46 -10.61 -1.67 -17.57
C PRO A 46 -10.55 -1.10 -19.00
N GLN A 47 -10.83 0.20 -19.18
CA GLN A 47 -10.79 0.87 -20.48
C GLN A 47 -9.39 1.33 -20.90
N CYS A 48 -8.65 1.99 -20.00
CA CYS A 48 -7.39 2.66 -20.36
C CYS A 48 -6.15 2.18 -19.57
N GLY A 49 -6.32 1.22 -18.66
CA GLY A 49 -5.23 0.62 -17.89
C GLY A 49 -4.59 1.51 -16.82
N LYS A 50 -5.06 2.76 -16.63
CA LYS A 50 -4.53 3.66 -15.59
C LYS A 50 -4.98 3.20 -14.19
N ASN A 51 -4.06 3.18 -13.24
CA ASN A 51 -4.35 2.84 -11.85
C ASN A 51 -5.21 3.92 -11.16
N ALA A 52 -6.26 3.48 -10.46
CA ALA A 52 -7.27 4.33 -9.80
C ALA A 52 -6.76 5.09 -8.56
N PHE A 53 -5.68 4.61 -7.93
CA PHE A 53 -5.07 5.23 -6.75
C PHE A 53 -4.04 6.32 -7.09
N PHE A 54 -3.56 6.37 -8.34
CA PHE A 54 -2.51 7.31 -8.75
C PHE A 54 -3.08 8.64 -9.26
N ARG A 55 -2.61 9.73 -8.67
CA ARG A 55 -2.87 11.12 -9.09
C ARG A 55 -1.53 11.79 -9.39
N GLY A 56 -1.04 11.60 -10.61
CA GLY A 56 0.32 12.01 -10.98
C GLY A 56 1.36 11.14 -10.29
N ILE A 57 2.34 11.76 -9.62
CA ILE A 57 3.38 11.07 -8.83
C ILE A 57 2.86 10.59 -7.46
N LEU A 58 1.75 11.15 -6.98
CA LEU A 58 1.21 10.85 -5.65
C LEU A 58 0.24 9.66 -5.68
N VAL A 59 0.37 8.77 -4.70
CA VAL A 59 -0.59 7.70 -4.40
C VAL A 59 -1.54 8.21 -3.33
N VAL A 60 -2.85 8.15 -3.60
CA VAL A 60 -3.90 8.53 -2.65
C VAL A 60 -4.47 7.28 -2.00
N LEU A 61 -4.80 7.34 -0.70
CA LEU A 61 -5.30 6.20 0.08
C LEU A 61 -6.67 5.67 -0.38
N TRP A 62 -7.43 6.46 -1.14
CA TRP A 62 -8.77 6.10 -1.59
C TRP A 62 -8.86 6.17 -3.13
N PRO A 63 -9.38 5.12 -3.80
CA PRO A 63 -9.42 5.06 -5.27
C PRO A 63 -10.41 6.09 -5.81
N ASN A 64 -10.15 6.68 -6.98
CA ASN A 64 -11.12 7.60 -7.55
C ASN A 64 -12.34 6.84 -8.10
N ARG A 65 -13.56 7.39 -7.93
CA ARG A 65 -14.78 6.81 -8.51
C ARG A 65 -14.71 6.76 -10.05
N ASN A 66 -14.19 7.83 -10.65
CA ASN A 66 -14.04 7.92 -12.10
C ASN A 66 -12.55 7.91 -12.47
N CYS A 67 -12.21 7.26 -13.58
CA CYS A 67 -10.85 7.25 -14.08
C CYS A 67 -10.40 8.67 -14.49
N THR A 68 -9.30 9.15 -13.91
CA THR A 68 -8.76 10.50 -14.20
C THR A 68 -8.13 10.67 -15.59
N ARG A 69 -8.08 9.61 -16.41
CA ARG A 69 -7.57 9.67 -17.80
C ARG A 69 -8.70 9.61 -18.82
N CYS A 70 -9.59 8.62 -18.73
CA CYS A 70 -10.66 8.41 -19.71
C CYS A 70 -12.07 8.75 -19.22
N GLY A 71 -12.24 9.11 -17.94
CA GLY A 71 -13.55 9.45 -17.37
C GLY A 71 -14.46 8.25 -17.06
N HIS A 72 -14.03 7.02 -17.35
CA HIS A 72 -14.80 5.80 -17.09
C HIS A 72 -15.16 5.64 -15.60
N ASP A 73 -16.40 5.27 -15.32
CA ASP A 73 -16.87 4.96 -13.97
C ASP A 73 -16.28 3.61 -13.52
N LEU A 74 -15.67 3.57 -12.34
CA LEU A 74 -15.00 2.40 -11.76
C LEU A 74 -15.85 1.74 -10.66
N ASP A 75 -17.04 2.29 -10.40
CA ASP A 75 -17.99 1.85 -9.37
C ASP A 75 -19.11 0.95 -9.94
N THR A 76 -19.21 0.88 -11.27
CA THR A 76 -20.17 0.06 -12.03
C THR A 76 -19.53 -1.20 -12.56
#